data_AF-A0A957MGU3-F1
#
_entry.id   AF-A0A957MGU3-F1
#
_cell.length_a   1.000
_cell.length_b   1.000
_cell.length_c   1.000
_cell.angle_alpha   90.00
_cell.angle_beta   90.00
_cell.angle_gamma   90.00
#
_symmetry.space_group_name_H-M   'P 1'
#
loop_
_entity.id
_entity.type
_entity.pdbx_description
1 polymer ?
#
loop_
_entity_poly.entity_id
_entity_poly.type
_entity_poly.pdbx_seq_one_letter_code
_entity_poly.pdbx_strand_id
1 'polypeptide(L)'
;MPRELFDSPYIFGLHDPGGESIMAAAGRRGWVLFTEAVGSDPADTSGRDYRPWSNQDFGIICRINHGYGSVGTLPLPARYPDFARRVANFVAASPGCRIWIIGNEMNHRQEWPESAAGVRTA
;
A
#
# COMPACT_ATOMS: atom_id res chain seq x y z
N MET A 1 -25.75 4.20 15.84
CA MET A 1 -25.26 3.03 15.08
C MET A 1 -23.76 3.04 15.13
N PRO A 2 -23.06 2.01 15.64
CA PRO A 2 -21.63 1.90 15.45
C PRO A 2 -21.40 1.78 13.94
N ARG A 3 -20.55 2.62 13.34
CA ARG A 3 -20.18 2.43 11.93
C ARG A 3 -19.44 1.10 11.84
N GLU A 4 -19.94 0.19 11.02
CA GLU A 4 -19.11 -0.91 10.55
C GLU A 4 -18.00 -0.33 9.66
N LEU A 5 -16.78 -0.82 9.90
CA LEU A 5 -15.53 -0.46 9.26
C LEU A 5 -14.96 0.91 9.64
N PHE A 6 -13.62 0.93 9.73
CA PHE A 6 -12.75 2.09 9.86
C PHE A 6 -12.82 2.98 8.59
N ASP A 7 -14.04 3.34 8.15
CA ASP A 7 -14.30 4.20 6.98
C ASP A 7 -14.37 5.66 7.43
N SER A 8 -13.67 6.56 6.75
CA SER A 8 -13.71 8.00 7.01
C SER A 8 -14.81 8.66 6.17
N PRO A 9 -15.71 9.48 6.76
CA PRO A 9 -16.72 10.22 6.00
C PRO A 9 -16.13 11.41 5.22
N TYR A 10 -14.83 11.65 5.36
CA TYR A 10 -14.14 12.79 4.77
C TYR A 10 -13.24 12.36 3.61
N ILE A 11 -13.11 13.25 2.62
CA ILE A 11 -12.27 13.07 1.43
C ILE A 11 -10.81 13.53 1.62
N PHE A 12 -10.41 13.84 2.85
CA PHE A 12 -9.04 14.28 3.15
C PHE A 12 -8.25 13.19 3.88
N GLY A 13 -6.94 13.24 3.74
CA GLY A 13 -6.02 12.33 4.39
C GLY A 13 -4.57 12.79 4.23
N LEU A 14 -3.66 11.95 4.72
CA LEU A 14 -2.22 12.16 4.63
C LEU A 14 -1.57 11.01 3.85
N HIS A 15 -0.57 11.38 3.05
CA HIS A 15 0.37 10.42 2.48
C HIS A 15 1.45 10.14 3.53
N ASP A 16 1.64 8.85 3.83
CA ASP A 16 2.47 8.29 4.90
C ASP A 16 2.01 8.63 6.34
N PRO A 17 2.30 7.74 7.31
CA PRO A 17 2.05 8.02 8.73
C PRO A 17 3.04 9.05 9.28
N GLY A 18 2.66 9.71 10.39
CA GLY A 18 3.47 10.66 11.15
C GLY A 18 2.78 12.00 11.38
N GLY A 19 1.82 12.39 10.51
CA GLY A 19 1.07 13.64 10.63
C GLY A 19 -0.37 13.48 11.13
N GLU A 20 -0.86 12.25 11.29
CA GLU A 20 -2.25 11.97 11.64
C GLU A 20 -2.65 12.48 13.02
N SER A 21 -1.69 12.71 13.91
CA SER A 21 -1.91 13.35 15.21
C SER A 21 -2.53 14.75 15.08
N ILE A 22 -2.24 15.47 14.00
CA ILE A 22 -2.84 16.80 13.72
C ILE A 22 -4.33 16.65 13.37
N MET A 23 -4.66 15.66 12.53
CA MET A 23 -6.04 15.28 12.25
C MET A 23 -6.76 14.88 13.55
N ALA A 24 -6.05 14.17 14.42
CA ALA A 24 -6.61 13.74 15.69
C ALA A 24 -6.91 14.89 16.64
N ALA A 25 -5.96 15.81 16.80
CA ALA A 25 -6.06 16.99 17.64
C ALA A 25 -7.19 17.94 17.16
N ALA A 26 -7.46 17.97 15.86
CA ALA A 26 -8.57 18.71 15.28
C ALA A 26 -9.93 18.01 15.42
N GLY A 27 -9.99 16.82 16.05
CA GLY A 27 -11.23 16.04 16.19
C GLY A 27 -11.77 15.47 14.89
N ARG A 28 -10.95 15.37 13.83
CA ARG A 28 -11.38 14.96 12.49
C ARG A 28 -10.49 13.84 11.97
N ARG A 29 -10.89 12.58 12.16
CA ARG A 29 -10.18 11.42 11.61
C ARG A 29 -10.37 11.36 10.09
N GLY A 30 -9.27 11.32 9.33
CA GLY A 30 -9.27 11.19 7.88
C GLY A 30 -8.66 9.87 7.42
N TRP A 31 -8.15 9.86 6.19
CA TRP A 31 -7.41 8.72 5.62
C TRP A 31 -5.91 8.83 5.89
N VAL A 32 -5.24 7.69 6.09
CA VAL A 32 -3.78 7.56 6.10
C VAL A 32 -3.40 6.57 5.02
N LEU A 33 -2.64 7.03 4.03
CA LEU A 33 -2.12 6.21 2.94
C LEU A 33 -0.74 5.68 3.32
N PHE A 34 -0.59 4.36 3.39
CA PHE A 34 0.68 3.68 3.56
C PHE A 34 1.23 3.26 2.20
N THR A 35 2.55 3.24 2.10
CA THR A 35 3.27 2.80 0.91
C THR A 35 4.21 1.65 1.27
N GLU A 36 4.01 0.49 0.64
CA GLU A 36 4.75 -0.73 0.94
C GLU A 36 5.45 -1.24 -0.30
N ALA A 37 6.72 -1.61 -0.18
CA ALA A 37 7.42 -2.42 -1.17
C ALA A 37 7.52 -3.85 -0.65
N VAL A 38 6.86 -4.80 -1.31
CA VAL A 38 6.74 -6.18 -0.83
C VAL A 38 7.59 -7.19 -1.61
N GLY A 39 8.26 -6.76 -2.66
CA GLY A 39 9.01 -7.66 -3.54
C GLY A 39 8.10 -8.64 -4.27
N SER A 40 8.65 -9.77 -4.70
CA SER A 40 7.92 -10.80 -5.48
C SER A 40 8.23 -12.23 -5.00
N ASP A 41 8.58 -12.42 -3.73
CA ASP A 41 8.74 -13.77 -3.16
C ASP A 41 7.37 -14.38 -2.85
N PRO A 42 6.90 -15.43 -3.56
CA PRO A 42 5.59 -16.01 -3.31
C PRO A 42 5.51 -16.80 -2.00
N ALA A 43 6.64 -17.13 -1.36
CA ALA A 43 6.71 -17.83 -0.09
C ALA A 43 6.70 -16.88 1.12
N ASP A 44 6.90 -15.59 0.91
CA ASP A 44 6.81 -14.60 1.98
C ASP A 44 5.34 -14.38 2.38
N THR A 45 5.03 -14.77 3.62
CA THR A 45 3.71 -14.68 4.25
C THR A 45 3.61 -13.54 5.25
N SER A 46 4.61 -12.66 5.31
CA SER A 46 4.61 -11.49 6.18
C SER A 46 3.66 -10.40 5.68
N GLY A 47 3.15 -9.63 6.64
CA GLY A 47 2.28 -8.47 6.44
C GLY A 47 2.63 -7.33 7.41
N ARG A 48 1.77 -6.32 7.45
CA ARG A 48 1.88 -5.16 8.36
C ARG A 48 0.61 -5.00 9.19
N ASP A 49 0.78 -4.77 10.48
CA ASP A 49 -0.33 -4.45 11.37
C ASP A 49 -0.69 -2.97 11.29
N TYR A 50 -1.87 -2.67 10.74
CA TYR A 50 -2.42 -1.31 10.63
C TYR A 50 -3.40 -0.96 11.75
N ARG A 51 -3.71 -1.91 12.65
CA ARG A 51 -4.59 -1.68 13.81
C ARG A 51 -4.14 -0.53 14.73
N PRO A 52 -2.84 -0.18 14.88
CA PRO A 52 -2.45 0.99 15.66
C PRO A 52 -3.15 2.29 15.21
N TRP A 53 -3.49 2.42 13.92
CA TRP A 53 -4.23 3.57 13.40
C TRP A 53 -5.72 3.29 13.27
N SER A 54 -6.08 2.11 12.75
CA SER A 54 -7.50 1.80 12.49
C SER A 54 -8.29 1.76 13.81
N ASN A 55 -7.74 1.22 14.90
CA ASN A 55 -8.39 1.23 16.22
C ASN A 55 -8.61 2.64 16.80
N GLN A 56 -8.05 3.69 16.18
CA GLN A 56 -8.27 5.09 16.52
C GLN A 56 -9.22 5.81 15.53
N ASP A 57 -9.99 5.04 14.76
CA ASP A 57 -10.94 5.48 13.74
C ASP A 57 -10.33 6.17 12.51
N PHE A 58 -9.03 5.99 12.25
CA PHE A 58 -8.44 6.39 10.97
C PHE A 58 -8.81 5.40 9.87
N GLY A 59 -9.13 5.94 8.69
CA GLY A 59 -9.28 5.13 7.48
C GLY A 59 -7.92 4.78 6.90
N ILE A 60 -7.65 3.51 6.65
CA ILE A 60 -6.35 3.05 6.17
C ILE A 60 -6.42 2.63 4.71
N ILE A 61 -5.58 3.26 3.90
CA ILE A 61 -5.32 2.87 2.52
C ILE A 61 -3.88 2.37 2.47
N CYS A 62 -3.62 1.26 1.78
CA CYS A 62 -2.27 0.79 1.52
C CYS A 62 -2.06 0.66 0.02
N ARG A 63 -1.04 1.35 -0.50
CA ARG A 63 -0.49 1.15 -1.84
C ARG A 63 0.66 0.16 -1.76
N ILE A 64 0.48 -0.98 -2.41
CA ILE A 64 1.46 -2.06 -2.47
C ILE A 64 2.20 -1.99 -3.81
N ASN A 65 3.51 -1.87 -3.72
CA ASN A 65 4.44 -1.88 -4.84
C ASN A 65 5.33 -3.14 -4.78
N HIS A 66 5.85 -3.57 -5.92
CA HIS A 66 6.96 -4.53 -5.98
C HIS A 66 8.22 -3.91 -5.35
N GLY A 67 8.59 -2.72 -5.79
CA GLY A 67 9.66 -1.91 -5.22
C GLY A 67 9.53 -0.45 -5.65
N TYR A 68 10.64 0.28 -5.56
CA TYR A 68 10.73 1.70 -5.91
C TYR A 68 11.83 1.94 -6.95
N GLY A 69 11.70 3.02 -7.73
CA GLY A 69 12.73 3.43 -8.68
C GLY A 69 12.97 2.39 -9.77
N SER A 70 14.22 1.97 -9.96
CA SER A 70 14.59 0.98 -10.99
C SER A 70 14.09 -0.44 -10.70
N VAL A 71 13.67 -0.74 -9.46
CA VAL A 71 13.03 -2.03 -9.11
C VAL A 71 11.63 -2.13 -9.71
N GLY A 72 11.01 -0.97 -9.98
CA GLY A 72 9.67 -0.86 -10.55
C GLY A 72 8.56 -1.08 -9.53
N THR A 73 7.45 -0.36 -9.74
CA THR A 73 6.23 -0.53 -8.95
C THR A 73 5.56 -1.89 -9.17
N LEU A 74 5.75 -2.47 -10.35
CA LEU A 74 5.47 -3.86 -10.68
C LEU A 74 6.80 -4.51 -11.09
N PRO A 75 6.97 -5.83 -10.93
CA PRO A 75 8.17 -6.48 -11.41
C PRO A 75 8.12 -6.63 -12.94
N LEU A 76 9.14 -7.24 -13.54
CA LEU A 76 9.05 -7.67 -14.95
C LEU A 76 7.87 -8.64 -15.14
N PRO A 77 7.21 -8.66 -16.32
CA PRO A 77 6.02 -9.48 -16.56
C PRO A 77 6.16 -10.97 -16.19
N ALA A 78 7.35 -11.54 -16.38
CA ALA A 78 7.66 -12.92 -16.01
C ALA A 78 7.46 -13.24 -14.52
N ARG A 79 7.44 -12.22 -13.65
CA ARG A 79 7.27 -12.34 -12.19
C ARG A 79 5.89 -11.88 -11.70
N TYR A 80 4.97 -11.50 -12.59
CA TYR A 80 3.61 -11.13 -12.21
C TYR A 80 2.88 -12.21 -11.41
N PRO A 81 2.96 -13.51 -11.75
CA PRO A 81 2.32 -14.55 -10.94
C PRO A 81 2.84 -14.60 -9.49
N ASP A 82 4.16 -14.49 -9.32
CA ASP A 82 4.79 -14.50 -8.00
C ASP A 82 4.43 -13.25 -7.20
N PHE A 83 4.45 -12.08 -7.85
CA PHE A 83 4.07 -10.83 -7.22
C PHE A 83 2.61 -10.83 -6.79
N ALA A 84 1.69 -11.31 -7.63
CA ALA A 84 0.28 -11.46 -7.27
C ALA A 84 0.10 -12.36 -6.03
N ARG A 85 0.87 -13.45 -5.94
CA ARG A 85 0.88 -14.30 -4.74
C ARG A 85 1.41 -13.56 -3.51
N ARG A 86 2.53 -12.85 -3.65
CA ARG A 86 3.13 -12.06 -2.57
C ARG A 86 2.16 -10.98 -2.04
N VAL A 87 1.47 -10.29 -2.94
CA VAL A 87 0.44 -9.28 -2.61
C VAL A 87 -0.72 -9.92 -1.86
N ALA A 88 -1.24 -11.06 -2.34
CA ALA A 88 -2.31 -11.78 -1.65
C ALA A 88 -1.90 -12.21 -0.24
N ASN A 89 -0.69 -12.74 -0.07
CA ASN A 89 -0.13 -13.08 1.24
C ASN A 89 -0.03 -11.85 2.15
N PHE A 90 0.49 -10.73 1.62
CA PHE A 90 0.61 -9.47 2.37
C PHE A 90 -0.75 -9.02 2.90
N VAL A 91 -1.76 -8.94 2.03
CA VAL A 91 -3.12 -8.52 2.38
C VAL A 91 -3.71 -9.43 3.46
N ALA A 92 -3.59 -10.75 3.30
CA ALA A 92 -4.11 -11.72 4.27
C ALA A 92 -3.45 -11.59 5.66
N ALA A 93 -2.15 -11.24 5.70
CA ALA A 93 -1.39 -11.07 6.93
C ALA A 93 -1.42 -9.64 7.51
N SER A 94 -2.22 -8.74 6.93
CA SER A 94 -2.20 -7.31 7.28
C SER A 94 -3.54 -6.79 7.81
N PRO A 95 -3.85 -7.00 9.10
CA PRO A 95 -5.10 -6.56 9.69
C PRO A 95 -5.16 -5.03 9.83
N GLY A 96 -6.37 -4.48 9.83
CA GLY A 96 -6.63 -3.04 10.06
C GLY A 96 -6.54 -2.16 8.81
N CYS A 97 -6.21 -2.71 7.64
CA CYS A 97 -6.29 -1.98 6.37
C CYS A 97 -7.67 -2.15 5.72
N ARG A 98 -8.14 -1.10 5.03
CA ARG A 98 -9.47 -1.05 4.42
C ARG A 98 -9.42 -1.08 2.90
N ILE A 99 -8.54 -0.28 2.30
CA ILE A 99 -8.41 -0.12 0.86
C ILE A 99 -7.01 -0.53 0.42
N TRP A 100 -6.94 -1.34 -0.63
CA TRP A 100 -5.70 -1.80 -1.21
C TRP A 100 -5.55 -1.26 -2.63
N ILE A 101 -4.41 -0.66 -2.92
CA ILE A 101 -4.02 -0.21 -4.26
C ILE A 101 -2.80 -1.04 -4.65
N ILE A 102 -2.78 -1.58 -5.86
CA ILE A 102 -1.65 -2.36 -6.38
C ILE A 102 -0.97 -1.53 -7.45
N GLY A 103 0.27 -1.13 -7.19
CA GLY A 103 1.07 -0.31 -8.08
C GLY A 103 0.86 1.20 -7.93
N ASN A 104 1.93 1.96 -8.17
CA ASN A 104 1.97 3.40 -8.29
C ASN A 104 2.12 3.78 -9.76
N GLU A 105 1.22 4.61 -10.30
CA GLU A 105 1.37 5.23 -11.62
C GLU A 105 1.89 4.26 -12.71
N MET A 106 1.27 3.09 -12.86
CA MET A 106 1.79 2.00 -13.71
C MET A 106 2.05 2.38 -15.18
N ASN A 107 1.43 3.45 -15.66
CA ASN A 107 1.64 3.99 -17.01
C ASN A 107 2.79 5.01 -17.10
N HIS A 108 3.34 5.46 -15.98
CA HIS A 108 4.44 6.42 -15.92
C HIS A 108 5.77 5.66 -15.99
N ARG A 109 6.56 5.92 -17.05
CA ARG A 109 7.79 5.16 -17.35
C ARG A 109 8.79 5.13 -16.19
N GLN A 110 8.85 6.17 -15.36
CA GLN A 110 9.76 6.23 -14.20
C GLN A 110 9.42 5.21 -13.10
N GLU A 111 8.21 4.64 -13.12
CA GLU A 111 7.79 3.60 -12.17
C GLU A 111 7.96 2.19 -12.74
N TRP A 112 8.45 2.06 -13.98
CA TRP A 112 8.69 0.76 -14.60
C TRP A 112 10.00 0.14 -14.10
N PRO A 113 10.05 -1.19 -13.95
CA PRO A 113 11.28 -1.90 -13.64
C PRO A 113 12.30 -1.75 -14.77
N GLU A 114 13.58 -1.70 -14.41
CA GLU A 114 14.68 -1.79 -15.36
C GLU A 114 14.97 -3.26 -15.69
N SER A 115 15.12 -3.55 -16.98
CA SER A 115 15.66 -4.83 -17.44
C SER A 115 17.15 -4.95 -17.09
N ALA A 116 17.73 -6.14 -17.28
CA ALA A 116 19.17 -6.35 -17.09
C ALA A 116 20.05 -5.41 -17.95
N ALA A 117 19.52 -4.86 -19.04
CA ALA A 117 20.19 -3.89 -19.89
C ALA A 117 20.01 -2.42 -19.43
N GLY A 118 19.39 -2.17 -18.26
CA GLY A 118 19.10 -0.83 -17.75
C GLY A 118 17.96 -0.11 -18.49
N VAL A 119 17.22 -0.82 -19.35
CA VAL A 119 16.09 -0.26 -20.10
C VAL A 119 14.80 -0.49 -19.33
N ARG A 120 14.06 0.57 -19.03
CA ARG A 120 12.74 0.52 -18.38
C ARG A 120 11.69 -0.12 -19.28
N THR A 121 10.98 -1.12 -18.75
CA THR A 121 9.95 -1.89 -19.47
C THR A 121 8.74 -2.16 -18.58
N ALA A 122 7.54 -2.07 -19.15
CA ALA A 122 6.28 -2.50 -18.52
C ALA A 122 5.99 -3.99 -18.80
#